data_AF-A0A925BH40-F1
#
_entry.id   AF-A0A925BH40-F1
#
_cell.length_a   1.000
_cell.length_b   1.000
_cell.length_c   1.000
_cell.angle_alpha   90.00
_cell.angle_beta   90.00
_cell.angle_gamma   90.00
#
_symmetry.space_group_name_H-M   'P 1'
#
loop_
_entity.id
_entity.type
_entity.pdbx_description
1 polymer ?
#
loop_
_entity_poly.entity_id
_entity_poly.type
_entity_poly.pdbx_seq_one_letter_code
_entity_poly.pdbx_strand_id
1 'polypeptide(L)'
;MKIYRSLFAALSVVLMISSVGATNNAVCPALVEVALATLNTNCGAMGVNSACYGYDNVSATFTEPMPDDFFDQPSDLAPLETLRSIRTAPLDVENNQWGVAMMKLRANIPNTLPGQSVVFVLMGDVTVENDVAPEQVAQEPDPVAVTALTGANIRNGPGTNWNLIGSVPAGTELLADGFSLDHNWLRVPHAEHFGWINRELVNSPTQIDSLPILSRDRRTPMQAFSFQTGIGEPVCGEVPNQLLVQGPHNTRIDLTVNGMDISIGSTVAFRQPAQDQMQLLVLEGAAYVGDDLIVPQGYSVTAPITAFTPILSEDSADDSSDGEDGGETDSVEWTAPRPITLDELTAFEPVENVSTDVLNYEVDVPQQPANPVDLPAVLIDIRENTEVVTADTVDPTVIDDVVVNDGSDDVRGGTTINNDDGDSKHESAGDNDSSDTTDSNDGSDSDTGETTYGNAEYSAVNPNNSSGRGTTAG
;
A
#
# COMPACT_ATOMS: atom_id res chain seq x y z
N MET A 1 3.93 44.44 91.48
CA MET A 1 5.37 44.60 91.19
C MET A 1 5.83 43.34 90.44
N LYS A 2 6.25 43.49 89.16
CA LYS A 2 7.04 42.55 88.29
C LYS A 2 6.43 41.15 88.05
N ILE A 3 5.70 40.85 86.96
CA ILE A 3 5.96 40.85 85.49
C ILE A 3 6.93 39.75 85.01
N TYR A 4 6.45 39.00 83.99
CA TYR A 4 7.08 38.08 83.01
C TYR A 4 7.24 36.58 83.39
N ARG A 5 6.28 35.77 82.93
CA ARG A 5 6.50 34.35 82.57
C ARG A 5 6.38 34.26 81.05
N SER A 6 7.49 33.95 80.39
CA SER A 6 7.61 33.84 78.93
C SER A 6 6.77 32.67 78.40
N LEU A 7 5.82 32.99 77.52
CA LEU A 7 5.19 32.01 76.62
C LEU A 7 6.16 31.71 75.46
N PHE A 8 6.56 30.46 75.33
CA PHE A 8 7.08 29.92 74.06
C PHE A 8 5.88 29.56 73.20
N ALA A 9 5.52 30.42 72.25
CA ALA A 9 4.60 30.07 71.17
C ALA A 9 5.42 29.41 70.06
N ALA A 10 5.35 28.08 69.98
CA ALA A 10 5.85 27.33 68.84
C ALA A 10 4.92 27.59 67.66
N LEU A 11 5.35 28.46 66.74
CA LEU A 11 4.69 28.74 65.48
C LEU A 11 4.93 27.57 64.53
N SER A 12 4.04 26.57 64.55
CA SER A 12 3.98 25.51 63.54
C SER A 12 3.54 26.12 62.20
N VAL A 13 4.52 26.41 61.34
CA VAL A 13 4.29 26.71 59.92
C VAL A 13 3.92 25.40 59.23
N VAL A 14 2.62 25.19 59.04
CA VAL A 14 2.10 24.14 58.15
C VAL A 14 2.32 24.62 56.72
N LEU A 15 3.35 24.08 56.07
CA LEU A 15 3.61 24.25 54.65
C LEU A 15 2.53 23.44 53.91
N MET A 16 1.47 24.11 53.46
CA MET A 16 0.52 23.56 52.48
C MET A 16 1.28 23.40 51.15
N ILE A 17 1.85 22.22 50.93
CA ILE A 17 2.35 21.82 49.61
C ILE A 17 1.11 21.57 48.77
N SER A 18 0.74 22.53 47.94
CA SER A 18 -0.22 22.31 46.87
C SER A 18 0.37 21.25 45.94
N SER A 19 -0.13 20.02 46.01
CA SER A 19 0.10 19.02 44.98
C SER A 19 -0.57 19.52 43.70
N VAL A 20 0.23 20.06 42.78
CA VAL A 20 -0.20 20.24 41.39
C VAL A 20 -0.46 18.82 40.87
N GLY A 21 -1.72 18.42 40.75
CA GLY A 21 -2.06 17.20 40.05
C GLY A 21 -1.67 17.38 38.58
N ALA A 22 -0.82 16.51 38.06
CA ALA A 22 -0.63 16.39 36.62
C ALA A 22 -2.01 16.09 36.03
N THR A 23 -2.54 16.99 35.23
CA THR A 23 -3.73 16.72 34.42
C THR A 23 -3.38 15.64 33.41
N ASN A 24 -4.26 14.66 33.20
CA ASN A 24 -4.07 13.55 32.25
C ASN A 24 -3.58 13.99 30.85
N ASN A 25 -3.86 15.24 30.44
CA ASN A 25 -3.37 15.85 29.20
C ASN A 25 -1.85 15.95 29.04
N ALA A 26 -1.05 15.99 30.12
CA ALA A 26 0.41 16.12 30.00
C ALA A 26 1.16 14.78 30.04
N VAL A 27 0.48 13.70 30.44
CA VAL A 27 1.08 12.37 30.59
C VAL A 27 1.07 11.61 29.26
N CYS A 28 0.03 11.81 28.45
CA CYS A 28 -0.12 11.12 27.17
C CYS A 28 0.93 11.52 26.12
N PRO A 29 1.20 12.82 25.85
CA PRO A 29 2.24 13.20 24.89
C PRO A 29 3.62 12.67 25.29
N ALA A 30 3.94 12.71 26.58
CA ALA A 30 5.20 12.19 27.11
C ALA A 30 5.35 10.67 26.92
N LEU A 31 4.26 9.90 27.05
CA LEU A 31 4.30 8.45 26.82
C LEU A 31 4.54 8.12 25.34
N VAL A 32 3.87 8.82 24.43
CA VAL A 32 4.06 8.68 22.99
C VAL A 32 5.51 9.01 22.61
N GLU A 33 6.03 10.15 23.04
CA GLU A 33 7.41 10.57 22.78
C GLU A 33 8.43 9.53 23.30
N VAL A 34 8.25 9.05 24.53
CA VAL A 34 9.14 8.04 25.12
C VAL A 34 9.10 6.73 24.33
N ALA A 35 7.92 6.28 23.94
CA ALA A 35 7.75 5.03 23.21
C ALA A 35 8.34 5.11 21.79
N LEU A 36 8.13 6.21 21.06
CA LEU A 36 8.74 6.40 19.74
C LEU A 36 10.28 6.55 19.81
N ALA A 37 10.81 7.21 20.84
CA ALA A 37 12.25 7.26 21.08
C ALA A 37 12.83 5.88 21.44
N THR A 38 12.08 5.09 22.20
CA THR A 38 12.46 3.72 22.60
C THR A 38 12.41 2.76 21.42
N LEU A 39 11.43 2.91 20.53
CA LEU A 39 11.33 2.17 19.27
C LEU A 39 12.65 2.27 18.47
N ASN A 40 13.22 3.48 18.38
CA ASN A 40 14.50 3.65 17.72
C ASN A 40 15.62 2.84 18.38
N THR A 41 15.73 2.95 19.70
CA THR A 41 16.77 2.24 20.46
C THR A 41 16.68 0.72 20.29
N ASN A 42 15.46 0.19 20.23
CA ASN A 42 15.22 -1.25 20.19
C ASN A 42 15.27 -1.82 18.76
N CYS A 43 14.77 -1.09 17.77
CA CYS A 43 14.54 -1.61 16.42
C CYS A 43 15.38 -0.94 15.32
N GLY A 44 16.08 0.16 15.57
CA GLY A 44 16.80 0.91 14.52
C GLY A 44 17.86 0.08 13.78
N ALA A 45 18.54 -0.83 14.49
CA ALA A 45 19.57 -1.69 13.91
C ALA A 45 19.04 -2.98 13.24
N MET A 46 17.72 -3.19 13.16
CA MET A 46 17.16 -4.43 12.62
C MET A 46 17.41 -4.58 11.12
N GLY A 47 17.59 -5.82 10.67
CA GLY A 47 17.66 -6.18 9.25
C GLY A 47 16.29 -6.22 8.59
N VAL A 48 16.29 -6.33 7.25
CA VAL A 48 15.08 -6.61 6.47
C VAL A 48 14.57 -8.04 6.72
N ASN A 49 13.32 -8.28 6.33
CA ASN A 49 12.58 -9.52 6.55
C ASN A 49 12.48 -9.91 8.03
N SER A 50 12.39 -8.91 8.91
CA SER A 50 12.26 -9.10 10.35
C SER A 50 11.12 -8.25 10.94
N ALA A 51 10.51 -8.74 12.01
CA ALA A 51 9.68 -7.99 12.94
C ALA A 51 10.46 -7.73 14.23
N CYS A 52 10.19 -6.60 14.87
CA CYS A 52 10.83 -6.17 16.09
C CYS A 52 9.79 -5.78 17.15
N TYR A 53 9.99 -6.29 18.37
CA TYR A 53 9.25 -5.83 19.54
C TYR A 53 9.73 -4.43 19.91
N GLY A 54 8.89 -3.43 19.66
CA GLY A 54 9.27 -2.02 19.74
C GLY A 54 9.26 -1.43 21.14
N TYR A 55 8.15 -1.53 21.87
CA TYR A 55 7.99 -0.83 23.15
C TYR A 55 7.36 -1.66 24.27
N ASP A 56 6.05 -1.88 24.26
CA ASP A 56 5.36 -2.64 25.31
C ASP A 56 4.14 -3.34 24.70
N ASN A 57 3.60 -4.36 25.37
CA ASN A 57 2.40 -5.10 24.99
C ASN A 57 2.31 -5.48 23.50
N VAL A 58 3.38 -6.08 22.98
CA VAL A 58 3.40 -6.71 21.66
C VAL A 58 3.29 -8.22 21.83
N SER A 59 2.49 -8.85 20.98
CA SER A 59 2.38 -10.31 20.90
C SER A 59 2.46 -10.77 19.45
N ALA A 60 2.99 -11.97 19.23
CA ALA A 60 3.14 -12.55 17.90
C ALA A 60 2.75 -14.03 17.90
N THR A 61 2.27 -14.51 16.76
CA THR A 61 2.06 -15.93 16.50
C THR A 61 2.92 -16.38 15.32
N PHE A 62 3.31 -17.65 15.32
CA PHE A 62 4.28 -18.20 14.39
C PHE A 62 3.74 -19.44 13.68
N THR A 63 4.34 -19.78 12.54
CA THR A 63 4.01 -20.97 11.74
C THR A 63 4.34 -22.26 12.48
N GLU A 64 5.30 -22.20 13.40
CA GLU A 64 5.70 -23.29 14.28
C GLU A 64 5.67 -22.84 15.75
N PRO A 65 5.50 -23.76 16.72
CA PRO A 65 5.56 -23.42 18.14
C PRO A 65 6.93 -22.86 18.53
N MET A 66 6.94 -21.63 19.07
CA MET A 66 8.13 -20.98 19.61
C MET A 66 8.15 -21.06 21.15
N PRO A 67 9.32 -20.95 21.81
CA PRO A 67 9.41 -20.74 23.25
C PRO A 67 8.62 -19.50 23.72
N ASP A 68 8.12 -19.52 24.96
CA ASP A 68 7.36 -18.40 25.53
C ASP A 68 8.18 -17.09 25.62
N ASP A 69 9.51 -17.19 25.66
CA ASP A 69 10.48 -16.09 25.75
C ASP A 69 11.11 -15.70 24.40
N PHE A 70 10.51 -16.11 23.27
CA PHE A 70 11.06 -15.86 21.93
C PHE A 70 10.81 -14.43 21.42
N PHE A 71 9.65 -13.86 21.73
CA PHE A 71 9.23 -12.53 21.27
C PHE A 71 8.32 -11.91 22.35
N ASP A 72 8.90 -11.68 23.53
CA ASP A 72 8.17 -11.32 24.75
C ASP A 72 8.63 -9.99 25.36
N GLN A 73 9.74 -9.42 24.89
CA GLN A 73 10.30 -8.19 25.42
C GLN A 73 10.90 -7.28 24.34
N PRO A 74 11.13 -5.99 24.66
CA PRO A 74 11.62 -5.04 23.67
C PRO A 74 13.01 -5.40 23.16
N SER A 75 13.23 -5.15 21.86
CA SER A 75 14.41 -5.57 21.06
C SER A 75 14.42 -7.02 20.59
N ASP A 76 13.42 -7.84 20.96
CA ASP A 76 13.28 -9.17 20.37
C ASP A 76 12.99 -9.06 18.87
N LEU A 77 13.60 -9.97 18.09
CA LEU A 77 13.48 -10.02 16.64
C LEU A 77 12.89 -11.36 16.19
N ALA A 78 11.95 -11.30 15.26
CA ALA A 78 11.34 -12.47 14.66
C ALA A 78 11.47 -12.44 13.13
N PRO A 79 11.85 -13.55 12.47
CA PRO A 79 11.84 -13.64 11.01
C PRO A 79 10.42 -13.57 10.45
N LEU A 80 10.18 -12.72 9.44
CA LEU A 80 8.86 -12.61 8.82
C LEU A 80 8.41 -13.89 8.11
N GLU A 81 9.36 -14.72 7.68
CA GLU A 81 9.08 -16.05 7.10
C GLU A 81 8.28 -16.95 8.05
N THR A 82 8.52 -16.83 9.36
CA THR A 82 7.83 -17.64 10.38
C THR A 82 6.68 -16.91 11.05
N LEU A 83 6.56 -15.60 10.87
CA LEU A 83 5.57 -14.77 11.54
C LEU A 83 4.20 -14.93 10.87
N ARG A 84 3.21 -15.42 11.61
CA ARG A 84 1.81 -15.49 11.14
C ARG A 84 1.06 -14.21 11.44
N SER A 85 1.14 -13.74 12.68
CA SER A 85 0.49 -12.49 13.07
C SER A 85 1.29 -11.73 14.11
N ILE A 86 1.13 -10.42 14.12
CA ILE A 86 1.65 -9.53 15.15
C ILE A 86 0.53 -8.60 15.62
N ARG A 87 0.45 -8.40 16.93
CA ARG A 87 -0.56 -7.57 17.57
C ARG A 87 0.05 -6.64 18.60
N THR A 88 -0.38 -5.38 18.57
CA THR A 88 -0.05 -4.34 19.54
C THR A 88 -1.28 -3.93 20.34
N ALA A 89 -1.10 -3.41 21.55
CA ALA A 89 -2.18 -2.97 22.44
C ALA A 89 -2.53 -1.47 22.32
N PRO A 90 -3.78 -1.07 22.60
CA PRO A 90 -4.17 0.34 22.63
C PRO A 90 -3.42 1.13 23.70
N LEU A 91 -3.44 2.45 23.56
CA LEU A 91 -2.91 3.36 24.56
C LEU A 91 -3.77 3.36 25.83
N ASP A 92 -3.15 3.03 26.96
CA ASP A 92 -3.73 3.07 28.30
C ASP A 92 -2.87 3.95 29.22
N VAL A 93 -3.33 5.18 29.43
CA VAL A 93 -2.65 6.17 30.26
C VAL A 93 -2.72 5.82 31.75
N GLU A 94 -3.73 5.08 32.21
CA GLU A 94 -3.88 4.71 33.62
C GLU A 94 -2.85 3.65 34.01
N ASN A 95 -2.57 2.72 33.10
CA ASN A 95 -1.62 1.62 33.31
C ASN A 95 -0.24 1.89 32.69
N ASN A 96 -0.04 3.04 32.02
CA ASN A 96 1.19 3.40 31.30
C ASN A 96 1.58 2.32 30.26
N GLN A 97 0.59 1.86 29.48
CA GLN A 97 0.76 0.83 28.47
C GLN A 97 0.48 1.41 27.09
N TRP A 98 1.30 1.04 26.11
CA TRP A 98 1.04 1.33 24.70
C TRP A 98 1.76 0.33 23.82
N GLY A 99 1.05 -0.21 22.83
CA GLY A 99 1.59 -1.15 21.87
C GLY A 99 2.31 -0.46 20.72
N VAL A 100 3.62 -0.74 20.56
CA VAL A 100 4.37 -0.32 19.37
C VAL A 100 5.26 -1.46 18.88
N ALA A 101 5.15 -1.79 17.60
CA ALA A 101 5.97 -2.77 16.93
C ALA A 101 6.38 -2.29 15.54
N MET A 102 7.43 -2.90 14.99
CA MET A 102 7.97 -2.54 13.69
C MET A 102 8.26 -3.78 12.85
N MET A 103 8.09 -3.68 11.54
CA MET A 103 8.60 -4.66 10.59
C MET A 103 9.39 -3.97 9.48
N LYS A 104 10.51 -4.57 9.06
CA LYS A 104 11.21 -4.22 7.83
C LYS A 104 11.08 -5.40 6.88
N LEU A 105 10.54 -5.19 5.69
CA LEU A 105 10.38 -6.23 4.67
C LEU A 105 10.93 -5.78 3.32
N ARG A 106 11.27 -6.76 2.48
CA ARG A 106 11.75 -6.55 1.12
C ARG A 106 10.67 -6.94 0.11
N ALA A 107 9.53 -6.23 0.12
CA ALA A 107 8.33 -6.49 -0.69
C ALA A 107 8.60 -6.94 -2.15
N ASN A 108 8.52 -6.01 -3.11
CA ASN A 108 8.92 -6.22 -4.51
C ASN A 108 10.30 -5.58 -4.80
N ILE A 109 11.08 -5.24 -3.77
CA ILE A 109 12.40 -4.60 -3.91
C ILE A 109 13.46 -5.66 -4.21
N PRO A 110 14.33 -5.49 -5.21
CA PRO A 110 15.36 -6.45 -5.54
C PRO A 110 16.52 -6.47 -4.54
N ASN A 111 17.14 -7.63 -4.33
CA ASN A 111 18.33 -7.79 -3.47
C ASN A 111 19.56 -7.00 -3.91
N THR A 112 19.58 -6.60 -5.18
CA THR A 112 20.67 -5.84 -5.79
C THR A 112 20.69 -4.38 -5.31
N LEU A 113 19.66 -3.92 -4.61
CA LEU A 113 19.58 -2.59 -4.02
C LEU A 113 19.79 -2.65 -2.51
N PRO A 114 21.02 -2.38 -2.01
CA PRO A 114 21.27 -2.36 -0.58
C PRO A 114 20.56 -1.18 0.09
N GLY A 115 20.15 -1.36 1.35
CA GLY A 115 19.63 -0.28 2.20
C GLY A 115 18.16 0.09 1.97
N GLN A 116 17.48 -0.51 1.00
CA GLN A 116 16.05 -0.27 0.77
C GLN A 116 15.18 -1.29 1.48
N SER A 117 14.11 -0.80 2.08
CA SER A 117 13.12 -1.63 2.75
C SER A 117 11.76 -0.96 2.71
N VAL A 118 10.72 -1.77 2.89
CA VAL A 118 9.41 -1.28 3.28
C VAL A 118 9.34 -1.38 4.79
N VAL A 119 8.94 -0.30 5.44
CA VAL A 119 8.85 -0.20 6.90
C VAL A 119 7.38 -0.18 7.29
N PHE A 120 7.01 -1.08 8.19
CA PHE A 120 5.69 -1.06 8.84
C PHE A 120 5.90 -0.62 10.28
N VAL A 121 5.11 0.33 10.76
CA VAL A 121 5.06 0.72 12.17
C VAL A 121 3.63 0.55 12.67
N LEU A 122 3.44 -0.34 13.63
CA LEU A 122 2.16 -0.62 14.27
C LEU A 122 2.08 0.23 15.54
N MET A 123 1.06 1.06 15.64
CA MET A 123 0.87 1.98 16.76
C MET A 123 -0.54 1.83 17.33
N GLY A 124 -0.64 1.52 18.63
CA GLY A 124 -1.93 1.30 19.31
C GLY A 124 -2.48 -0.11 19.08
N ASP A 125 -3.80 -0.26 19.13
CA ASP A 125 -4.46 -1.55 18.89
C ASP A 125 -4.42 -1.87 17.40
N VAL A 126 -3.43 -2.64 16.97
CA VAL A 126 -3.24 -3.02 15.57
C VAL A 126 -2.94 -4.51 15.54
N THR A 127 -3.60 -5.23 14.64
CA THR A 127 -3.27 -6.62 14.31
C THR A 127 -2.93 -6.69 12.83
N VAL A 128 -1.83 -7.34 12.49
CA VAL A 128 -1.45 -7.67 11.11
C VAL A 128 -1.26 -9.18 11.02
N GLU A 129 -1.89 -9.81 10.04
CA GLU A 129 -1.80 -11.24 9.74
C GLU A 129 -1.25 -11.44 8.31
N ASN A 130 -0.26 -12.32 8.17
CA ASN A 130 0.32 -12.66 6.88
C ASN A 130 -0.67 -13.46 6.02
N ASP A 131 -0.97 -12.95 4.84
CA ASP A 131 -1.86 -13.59 3.86
C ASP A 131 -1.09 -14.18 2.67
N VAL A 132 0.24 -14.23 2.74
CA VAL A 132 1.06 -14.91 1.72
C VAL A 132 1.03 -16.41 1.97
N ALA A 133 0.41 -17.17 1.07
CA ALA A 133 0.41 -18.62 1.13
C ALA A 133 1.79 -19.21 0.78
N PRO A 134 2.17 -20.39 1.33
CA PRO A 134 3.48 -21.00 1.07
C PRO A 134 3.83 -21.17 -0.42
N GLU A 135 2.84 -21.45 -1.25
CA GLU A 135 2.96 -21.58 -2.71
C GLU A 135 3.19 -20.25 -3.44
N GLN A 136 2.82 -19.12 -2.84
CA GLN A 136 2.98 -17.78 -3.39
C GLN A 136 4.36 -17.17 -3.08
N VAL A 137 5.14 -17.81 -2.21
CA VAL A 137 6.43 -17.28 -1.76
C VAL A 137 7.37 -17.08 -2.95
N ALA A 138 7.77 -15.83 -3.17
CA ALA A 138 8.72 -15.46 -4.19
C ALA A 138 10.11 -16.03 -3.85
N GLN A 139 10.70 -16.77 -4.79
CA GLN A 139 12.09 -17.18 -4.74
C GLN A 139 12.95 -16.05 -5.28
N GLU A 140 13.92 -15.59 -4.50
CA GLU A 140 14.87 -14.56 -4.91
C GLU A 140 15.82 -15.15 -5.97
N PRO A 141 15.81 -14.63 -7.21
CA PRO A 141 16.68 -15.15 -8.26
C PRO A 141 18.09 -14.58 -8.14
N ASP A 142 19.08 -15.35 -8.58
CA ASP A 142 20.41 -14.83 -8.83
C ASP A 142 20.36 -13.83 -9.99
N PRO A 143 20.81 -12.57 -9.80
CA PRO A 143 20.80 -11.59 -10.87
C PRO A 143 21.68 -11.99 -12.04
N VAL A 144 21.23 -11.70 -13.26
CA VAL A 144 21.90 -12.02 -14.51
C VAL A 144 22.49 -10.75 -15.12
N ALA A 145 23.79 -10.78 -15.43
CA ALA A 145 24.44 -9.68 -16.11
C ALA A 145 23.95 -9.54 -17.56
N VAL A 146 23.40 -8.38 -17.89
CA VAL A 146 22.98 -7.98 -19.24
C VAL A 146 23.72 -6.71 -19.67
N THR A 147 23.94 -6.54 -20.96
CA THR A 147 24.67 -5.41 -21.54
C THR A 147 23.78 -4.67 -22.52
N ALA A 148 23.65 -3.36 -22.34
CA ALA A 148 22.93 -2.49 -23.27
C ALA A 148 23.62 -2.50 -24.64
N LEU A 149 22.90 -2.85 -25.71
CA LEU A 149 23.43 -2.90 -27.08
C LEU A 149 23.48 -1.51 -27.73
N THR A 150 22.61 -0.61 -27.27
CA THR A 150 22.48 0.78 -27.72
C THR A 150 22.21 1.68 -26.51
N GLY A 151 22.12 2.99 -26.72
CA GLY A 151 21.56 3.89 -25.72
C GLY A 151 20.13 3.48 -25.38
N ALA A 152 19.87 3.18 -24.12
CA ALA A 152 18.60 2.60 -23.68
C ALA A 152 17.99 3.40 -22.52
N ASN A 153 16.67 3.55 -22.57
CA ASN A 153 15.90 4.22 -21.54
C ASN A 153 15.57 3.27 -20.39
N ILE A 154 15.58 3.80 -19.17
CA ILE A 154 15.12 3.11 -17.95
C ILE A 154 13.87 3.83 -17.46
N ARG A 155 12.81 3.06 -17.21
CA ARG A 155 11.48 3.56 -16.85
C ARG A 155 11.03 3.08 -15.48
N ASN A 156 10.09 3.79 -14.86
CA ASN A 156 9.52 3.39 -13.57
C ASN A 156 8.48 2.25 -13.65
N GLY A 157 8.23 1.71 -14.84
CA GLY A 157 7.40 0.51 -15.03
C GLY A 157 7.64 -0.14 -16.40
N PRO A 158 7.16 -1.38 -16.59
CA PRO A 158 7.43 -2.18 -17.79
C PRO A 158 6.54 -1.78 -18.97
N GLY A 159 6.86 -0.65 -19.61
CA GLY A 159 6.15 -0.18 -20.79
C GLY A 159 6.62 1.18 -21.27
N THR A 160 6.33 1.54 -22.53
CA THR A 160 6.77 2.82 -23.11
C THR A 160 5.94 4.02 -22.67
N ASN A 161 4.76 3.77 -22.10
CA ASN A 161 3.86 4.75 -21.47
C ASN A 161 4.29 5.13 -20.04
N TRP A 162 5.15 4.33 -19.40
CA TRP A 162 5.68 4.63 -18.07
C TRP A 162 6.71 5.75 -18.12
N ASN A 163 6.83 6.51 -17.04
CA ASN A 163 7.73 7.67 -16.97
C ASN A 163 9.19 7.26 -17.12
N LEU A 164 9.95 8.09 -17.85
CA LEU A 164 11.39 7.95 -18.00
C LEU A 164 12.08 8.40 -16.70
N ILE A 165 12.84 7.52 -16.06
CA ILE A 165 13.61 7.84 -14.85
C ILE A 165 15.11 7.96 -15.10
N GLY A 166 15.58 7.46 -16.25
CA GLY A 166 16.98 7.59 -16.64
C GLY A 166 17.29 6.92 -17.97
N SER A 167 18.57 6.86 -18.29
CA SER A 167 19.07 6.13 -19.46
C SER A 167 20.50 5.64 -19.23
N VAL A 168 20.90 4.64 -20.00
CA VAL A 168 22.24 4.07 -20.00
C VAL A 168 22.84 4.10 -21.40
N PRO A 169 24.15 4.36 -21.55
CA PRO A 169 24.81 4.28 -22.84
C PRO A 169 25.01 2.83 -23.29
N ALA A 170 25.25 2.65 -24.59
CA ALA A 170 25.63 1.35 -25.14
C ALA A 170 26.90 0.80 -24.47
N GLY A 171 26.94 -0.50 -24.23
CA GLY A 171 28.02 -1.20 -23.53
C GLY A 171 27.89 -1.20 -22.00
N THR A 172 26.90 -0.53 -21.42
CA THR A 172 26.65 -0.56 -19.97
C THR A 172 26.19 -1.95 -19.55
N GLU A 173 26.86 -2.52 -18.55
CA GLU A 173 26.45 -3.76 -17.89
C GLU A 173 25.48 -3.45 -16.73
N LEU A 174 24.42 -4.23 -16.62
CA LEU A 174 23.37 -4.15 -15.61
C LEU A 174 23.08 -5.55 -15.06
N LEU A 175 22.57 -5.64 -13.84
CA LEU A 175 22.19 -6.91 -13.21
C LEU A 175 20.66 -7.05 -13.23
N ALA A 176 20.14 -7.76 -14.22
CA ALA A 176 18.72 -8.01 -14.35
C ALA A 176 18.26 -9.11 -13.39
N ASP A 177 17.08 -8.96 -12.78
CA ASP A 177 16.61 -9.88 -11.75
C ASP A 177 15.16 -10.34 -11.93
N GLY A 178 14.51 -9.96 -13.03
CA GLY A 178 13.16 -10.43 -13.34
C GLY A 178 12.61 -9.87 -14.64
N PHE A 179 11.58 -10.54 -15.15
CA PHE A 179 10.82 -10.13 -16.32
C PHE A 179 9.50 -9.47 -15.94
N SER A 180 9.00 -8.62 -16.85
CA SER A 180 7.59 -8.25 -16.87
C SER A 180 6.71 -9.45 -17.25
N LEU A 181 5.41 -9.36 -16.97
CA LEU A 181 4.41 -10.39 -17.32
C LEU A 181 4.46 -10.81 -18.80
N ASP A 182 4.75 -9.87 -19.69
CA ASP A 182 4.83 -10.08 -21.14
C ASP A 182 6.25 -10.44 -21.65
N HIS A 183 7.22 -10.58 -20.76
CA HIS A 183 8.64 -10.84 -21.04
C HIS A 183 9.37 -9.77 -21.89
N ASN A 184 8.74 -8.62 -22.15
CA ASN A 184 9.32 -7.57 -23.00
C ASN A 184 10.25 -6.62 -22.24
N TRP A 185 10.17 -6.61 -20.91
CA TRP A 185 10.96 -5.74 -20.05
C TRP A 185 11.72 -6.53 -18.99
N LEU A 186 12.90 -6.03 -18.67
CA LEU A 186 13.75 -6.54 -17.59
C LEU A 186 13.80 -5.50 -16.48
N ARG A 187 13.67 -5.96 -15.24
CA ARG A 187 13.96 -5.12 -14.08
C ARG A 187 15.47 -5.09 -13.85
N VAL A 188 16.00 -3.88 -13.66
CA VAL A 188 17.42 -3.61 -13.46
C VAL A 188 17.62 -2.52 -12.39
N PRO A 189 18.72 -2.56 -11.62
CA PRO A 189 19.07 -1.47 -10.73
C PRO A 189 19.43 -0.20 -11.53
N HIS A 190 19.06 0.96 -11.00
CA HIS A 190 19.38 2.26 -11.55
C HIS A 190 19.56 3.30 -10.43
N ALA A 191 20.81 3.75 -10.22
CA ALA A 191 21.19 4.58 -9.08
C ALA A 191 20.72 3.94 -7.76
N GLU A 192 19.94 4.67 -6.96
CA GLU A 192 19.37 4.23 -5.69
C GLU A 192 17.94 3.65 -5.85
N HIS A 193 17.54 3.17 -7.03
CA HIS A 193 16.21 2.57 -7.25
C HIS A 193 16.31 1.42 -8.26
N PHE A 194 15.20 0.76 -8.57
CA PHE A 194 15.11 -0.11 -9.75
C PHE A 194 14.30 0.56 -10.85
N GLY A 195 14.50 0.08 -12.07
CA GLY A 195 13.69 0.46 -13.21
C GLY A 195 13.59 -0.66 -14.20
N TRP A 196 12.90 -0.36 -15.30
CA TRP A 196 12.61 -1.29 -16.36
C TRP A 196 13.30 -0.86 -17.65
N ILE A 197 14.05 -1.78 -18.24
CA ILE A 197 14.71 -1.62 -19.53
C ILE A 197 14.07 -2.58 -20.54
N ASN A 198 13.86 -2.10 -21.77
CA ASN A 198 13.28 -2.95 -22.82
C ASN A 198 14.29 -4.06 -23.18
N ARG A 199 13.83 -5.31 -23.16
CA ARG A 199 14.65 -6.50 -23.39
C ARG A 199 15.34 -6.51 -24.75
N GLU A 200 14.71 -5.96 -25.79
CA GLU A 200 15.28 -5.90 -27.14
C GLU A 200 16.51 -4.99 -27.24
N LEU A 201 16.71 -4.12 -26.23
CA LEU A 201 17.83 -3.17 -26.20
C LEU A 201 19.05 -3.71 -25.44
N VAL A 202 18.98 -4.93 -24.89
CA VAL A 202 20.09 -5.59 -24.20
C VAL A 202 20.46 -6.91 -24.87
N ASN A 203 21.65 -7.44 -24.56
CA ASN A 203 22.00 -8.80 -24.98
C ASN A 203 21.12 -9.85 -24.26
N SER A 204 21.08 -11.07 -24.81
CA SER A 204 20.30 -12.19 -24.25
C SER A 204 21.22 -13.35 -23.88
N PRO A 205 21.94 -13.27 -22.75
CA PRO A 205 22.73 -14.40 -22.25
C PRO A 205 21.82 -15.58 -21.91
N THR A 206 22.28 -16.83 -22.03
CA THR A 206 21.46 -18.03 -21.77
C THR A 206 20.90 -18.07 -20.36
N GLN A 207 21.61 -17.50 -19.39
CA GLN A 207 21.18 -17.40 -18.00
C GLN A 207 19.93 -16.54 -17.82
N ILE A 208 19.60 -15.65 -18.77
CA ILE A 208 18.45 -14.75 -18.63
C ILE A 208 17.13 -15.52 -18.55
N ASP A 209 17.08 -16.72 -19.12
CA ASP A 209 15.88 -17.57 -19.14
C ASP A 209 15.55 -18.17 -17.76
N SER A 210 16.44 -18.06 -16.76
CA SER A 210 16.15 -18.46 -15.37
C SER A 210 15.57 -17.35 -14.51
N LEU A 211 15.48 -16.11 -15.04
CA LEU A 211 14.87 -15.01 -14.29
C LEU A 211 13.35 -15.24 -14.16
N PRO A 212 12.76 -14.96 -12.99
CA PRO A 212 11.34 -15.14 -12.76
C PRO A 212 10.54 -14.02 -13.44
N ILE A 213 9.27 -14.31 -13.70
CA ILE A 213 8.27 -13.30 -13.99
C ILE A 213 7.91 -12.61 -12.69
N LEU A 214 7.99 -11.28 -12.68
CA LEU A 214 7.55 -10.45 -11.56
C LEU A 214 6.06 -10.18 -11.74
N SER A 215 5.24 -10.94 -11.01
CA SER A 215 3.78 -10.81 -10.99
C SER A 215 3.29 -10.40 -9.59
N ARG A 216 2.04 -9.96 -9.53
CA ARG A 216 1.33 -9.68 -8.28
C ARG A 216 0.95 -10.95 -7.50
N ASP A 217 1.07 -12.12 -8.10
CA ASP A 217 0.72 -13.41 -7.47
C ASP A 217 1.89 -14.02 -6.69
N ARG A 218 3.11 -13.51 -6.91
CA ARG A 218 4.31 -13.94 -6.18
C ARG A 218 4.72 -12.86 -5.19
N ARG A 219 4.69 -13.18 -3.91
CA ARG A 219 4.86 -12.22 -2.81
C ARG A 219 5.95 -12.69 -1.85
N THR A 220 6.66 -11.75 -1.24
CA THR A 220 7.50 -12.03 -0.06
C THR A 220 6.64 -11.99 1.20
N PRO A 221 7.02 -12.67 2.31
CA PRO A 221 6.24 -12.67 3.54
C PRO A 221 5.85 -11.24 3.99
N MET A 222 4.60 -11.08 4.46
CA MET A 222 3.98 -9.80 4.83
C MET A 222 3.82 -8.77 3.69
N GLN A 223 4.06 -9.14 2.43
CA GLN A 223 3.71 -8.29 1.28
C GLN A 223 2.22 -8.40 0.92
N ALA A 224 1.58 -9.51 1.30
CA ALA A 224 0.13 -9.64 1.38
C ALA A 224 -0.26 -9.86 2.85
N PHE A 225 -1.20 -9.06 3.35
CA PHE A 225 -1.61 -9.13 4.74
C PHE A 225 -3.04 -8.62 4.96
N SER A 226 -3.67 -9.17 5.99
CA SER A 226 -4.87 -8.61 6.58
C SER A 226 -4.49 -7.74 7.77
N PHE A 227 -5.18 -6.61 7.96
CA PHE A 227 -4.98 -5.77 9.13
C PHE A 227 -6.30 -5.38 9.79
N GLN A 228 -6.22 -5.18 11.10
CA GLN A 228 -7.29 -4.63 11.91
C GLN A 228 -6.74 -3.57 12.85
N THR A 229 -7.53 -2.54 13.15
CA THR A 229 -7.21 -1.54 14.17
C THR A 229 -8.37 -1.35 15.15
N GLY A 230 -8.06 -1.01 16.39
CA GLY A 230 -9.07 -0.59 17.35
C GLY A 230 -9.89 0.59 16.83
N ILE A 231 -11.21 0.53 17.00
CA ILE A 231 -12.13 1.56 16.50
C ILE A 231 -12.30 2.65 17.56
N GLY A 232 -12.31 3.89 17.09
CA GLY A 232 -12.50 5.07 17.92
C GLY A 232 -11.20 5.81 18.16
N GLU A 233 -11.35 7.06 18.61
CA GLU A 233 -10.23 7.93 18.90
C GLU A 233 -9.54 7.50 20.20
N PRO A 234 -8.19 7.53 20.27
CA PRO A 234 -7.45 7.29 21.49
C PRO A 234 -7.91 8.28 22.57
N VAL A 235 -7.88 7.85 23.82
CA VAL A 235 -8.41 8.61 24.98
C VAL A 235 -7.80 10.02 25.12
N CYS A 236 -6.64 10.26 24.50
CA CYS A 236 -5.93 11.54 24.54
C CYS A 236 -5.64 12.18 23.17
N GLY A 237 -6.21 11.71 22.06
CA GLY A 237 -6.17 12.42 20.77
C GLY A 237 -4.80 12.62 20.12
N GLU A 238 -3.73 11.96 20.59
CA GLU A 238 -2.36 12.16 20.08
C GLU A 238 -2.04 11.23 18.90
N VAL A 239 -2.14 9.90 19.08
CA VAL A 239 -1.81 8.92 18.03
C VAL A 239 -2.93 7.90 17.88
N PRO A 240 -3.59 7.81 16.71
CA PRO A 240 -4.68 6.88 16.50
C PRO A 240 -4.14 5.45 16.37
N ASN A 241 -5.03 4.46 16.51
CA ASN A 241 -4.69 3.09 16.18
C ASN A 241 -4.43 3.00 14.67
N GLN A 242 -3.19 2.73 14.27
CA GLN A 242 -2.80 2.84 12.87
C GLN A 242 -1.62 1.94 12.50
N LEU A 243 -1.64 1.51 11.24
CA LEU A 243 -0.52 0.88 10.57
C LEU A 243 0.10 1.90 9.61
N LEU A 244 1.27 2.43 9.96
CA LEU A 244 2.07 3.24 9.04
C LEU A 244 2.86 2.30 8.13
N VAL A 245 2.84 2.55 6.82
CA VAL A 245 3.62 1.82 5.83
C VAL A 245 4.42 2.80 4.99
N GLN A 246 5.73 2.63 4.96
CA GLN A 246 6.65 3.49 4.23
C GLN A 246 7.51 2.67 3.27
N GLY A 247 7.35 2.91 1.97
CA GLY A 247 8.27 2.44 0.94
C GLY A 247 9.46 3.40 0.76
N PRO A 248 10.52 2.99 0.05
CA PRO A 248 11.59 3.90 -0.38
C PRO A 248 11.03 5.01 -1.27
N HIS A 249 11.71 6.17 -1.33
CA HIS A 249 11.35 7.20 -2.30
C HIS A 249 11.42 6.66 -3.74
N ASN A 250 10.59 7.23 -4.62
CA ASN A 250 10.58 6.97 -6.07
C ASN A 250 10.47 5.49 -6.49
N THR A 251 10.10 4.61 -5.56
CA THR A 251 9.99 3.18 -5.80
C THR A 251 8.56 2.76 -5.50
N ARG A 252 7.92 2.15 -6.49
CA ARG A 252 6.55 1.69 -6.36
C ARG A 252 6.54 0.32 -5.68
N ILE A 253 5.94 0.26 -4.51
CA ILE A 253 5.84 -0.94 -3.69
C ILE A 253 4.45 -1.53 -3.84
N ASP A 254 4.37 -2.77 -4.31
CA ASP A 254 3.12 -3.48 -4.48
C ASP A 254 2.80 -4.31 -3.22
N LEU A 255 1.63 -4.07 -2.65
CA LEU A 255 1.10 -4.73 -1.46
C LEU A 255 -0.29 -5.29 -1.77
N THR A 256 -0.70 -6.32 -1.02
CA THR A 256 -2.09 -6.75 -0.97
C THR A 256 -2.57 -6.58 0.46
N VAL A 257 -3.57 -5.72 0.66
CA VAL A 257 -4.05 -5.33 2.00
C VAL A 257 -5.52 -5.68 2.09
N ASN A 258 -5.89 -6.57 3.03
CA ASN A 258 -7.26 -7.10 3.15
C ASN A 258 -7.81 -7.62 1.80
N GLY A 259 -6.96 -8.32 1.03
CA GLY A 259 -7.30 -8.85 -0.29
C GLY A 259 -7.28 -7.84 -1.46
N MET A 260 -7.04 -6.55 -1.20
CA MET A 260 -6.97 -5.53 -2.25
C MET A 260 -5.54 -5.21 -2.65
N ASP A 261 -5.26 -5.18 -3.94
CA ASP A 261 -3.98 -4.72 -4.46
C ASP A 261 -3.85 -3.20 -4.33
N ILE A 262 -2.80 -2.79 -3.63
CA ILE A 262 -2.44 -1.40 -3.39
C ILE A 262 -0.99 -1.23 -3.75
N SER A 263 -0.68 -0.15 -4.43
CA SER A 263 0.68 0.20 -4.74
C SER A 263 1.02 1.57 -4.20
N ILE A 264 2.12 1.70 -3.47
CA ILE A 264 2.50 2.93 -2.78
C ILE A 264 3.82 3.45 -3.31
N GLY A 265 3.95 4.77 -3.45
CA GLY A 265 5.18 5.43 -3.90
C GLY A 265 5.97 6.13 -2.80
N SER A 266 5.50 6.08 -1.54
CA SER A 266 6.13 6.73 -0.39
C SER A 266 5.49 6.28 0.94
N THR A 267 4.92 7.19 1.74
CA THR A 267 4.38 6.97 3.08
C THR A 267 2.85 6.99 3.08
N VAL A 268 2.25 5.91 3.55
CA VAL A 268 0.80 5.81 3.75
C VAL A 268 0.47 5.34 5.16
N ALA A 269 -0.76 5.61 5.60
CA ALA A 269 -1.30 5.06 6.83
C ALA A 269 -2.61 4.31 6.55
N PHE A 270 -2.79 3.20 7.26
CA PHE A 270 -4.01 2.40 7.26
C PHE A 270 -4.65 2.43 8.65
N ARG A 271 -5.97 2.59 8.68
CA ARG A 271 -6.79 2.49 9.90
C ARG A 271 -8.21 2.03 9.59
N GLN A 272 -8.96 1.65 10.62
CA GLN A 272 -10.37 1.27 10.52
C GLN A 272 -11.27 2.30 11.20
N PRO A 273 -11.95 3.20 10.45
CA PRO A 273 -12.94 4.11 11.03
C PRO A 273 -14.21 3.37 11.50
N ALA A 274 -14.46 2.17 10.96
CA ALA A 274 -15.57 1.28 11.31
C ALA A 274 -15.14 -0.19 11.16
N GLN A 275 -15.91 -1.13 11.73
CA GLN A 275 -15.55 -2.56 11.75
C GLN A 275 -15.32 -3.18 10.36
N ASP A 276 -16.07 -2.73 9.39
CA ASP A 276 -16.12 -3.24 8.02
C ASP A 276 -15.52 -2.26 7.01
N GLN A 277 -14.76 -1.25 7.47
CA GLN A 277 -14.14 -0.26 6.60
C GLN A 277 -12.66 -0.14 6.89
N MET A 278 -11.86 -0.10 5.83
CA MET A 278 -10.50 0.39 5.90
C MET A 278 -10.42 1.77 5.26
N GLN A 279 -9.57 2.61 5.84
CA GLN A 279 -9.17 3.89 5.30
C GLN A 279 -7.68 3.85 4.98
N LEU A 280 -7.34 4.29 3.76
CA LEU A 280 -5.98 4.56 3.32
C LEU A 280 -5.78 6.08 3.29
N LEU A 281 -4.75 6.57 3.97
CA LEU A 281 -4.34 7.98 3.98
C LEU A 281 -2.96 8.09 3.35
N VAL A 282 -2.79 9.01 2.40
CA VAL A 282 -1.49 9.26 1.76
C VAL A 282 -0.85 10.47 2.41
N LEU A 283 0.12 10.24 3.29
CA LEU A 283 0.83 11.30 4.01
C LEU A 283 1.89 11.95 3.12
N GLU A 284 2.54 11.16 2.27
CA GLU A 284 3.53 11.62 1.31
C GLU A 284 3.45 10.81 0.00
N GLY A 285 3.75 11.46 -1.13
CA GLY A 285 3.80 10.83 -2.44
C GLY A 285 2.41 10.51 -3.00
N ALA A 286 2.20 9.26 -3.41
CA ALA A 286 0.94 8.79 -3.98
C ALA A 286 0.73 7.30 -3.69
N ALA A 287 -0.54 6.92 -3.60
CA ALA A 287 -0.97 5.53 -3.65
C ALA A 287 -1.82 5.28 -4.90
N TYR A 288 -1.84 4.03 -5.33
CA TYR A 288 -2.60 3.54 -6.48
C TYR A 288 -3.41 2.36 -5.98
N VAL A 289 -4.74 2.47 -6.05
CA VAL A 289 -5.66 1.43 -5.56
C VAL A 289 -6.53 0.95 -6.71
N GLY A 290 -6.79 -0.36 -6.76
CA GLY A 290 -7.42 -0.97 -7.93
C GLY A 290 -6.58 -0.77 -9.20
N ASP A 291 -7.27 -0.69 -10.35
CA ASP A 291 -6.58 -0.60 -11.64
C ASP A 291 -6.20 0.84 -12.02
N ASP A 292 -7.00 1.84 -11.62
CA ASP A 292 -6.87 3.21 -12.15
C ASP A 292 -6.89 4.33 -11.09
N LEU A 293 -7.27 4.06 -9.84
CA LEU A 293 -7.47 5.15 -8.87
C LEU A 293 -6.14 5.60 -8.24
N ILE A 294 -5.74 6.83 -8.56
CA ILE A 294 -4.60 7.51 -7.96
C ILE A 294 -5.08 8.33 -6.75
N VAL A 295 -4.45 8.09 -5.60
CA VAL A 295 -4.67 8.86 -4.37
C VAL A 295 -3.42 9.69 -4.12
N PRO A 296 -3.46 11.02 -4.36
CA PRO A 296 -2.30 11.88 -4.13
C PRO A 296 -2.11 12.17 -2.64
N GLN A 297 -0.93 12.70 -2.29
CA GLN A 297 -0.62 13.22 -0.96
C GLN A 297 -1.71 14.17 -0.44
N GLY A 298 -2.04 14.05 0.85
CA GLY A 298 -3.06 14.87 1.52
C GLY A 298 -4.49 14.41 1.26
N TYR A 299 -4.67 13.28 0.56
CA TYR A 299 -5.98 12.67 0.32
C TYR A 299 -6.09 11.30 1.00
N SER A 300 -7.34 10.89 1.24
CA SER A 300 -7.69 9.56 1.71
C SER A 300 -8.84 8.96 0.92
N VAL A 301 -8.88 7.64 0.93
CA VAL A 301 -9.94 6.81 0.35
C VAL A 301 -10.35 5.74 1.36
N THR A 302 -11.58 5.23 1.22
CA THR A 302 -12.09 4.13 2.03
C THR A 302 -12.57 3.00 1.13
N ALA A 303 -12.46 1.79 1.62
CA ALA A 303 -13.00 0.59 0.98
C ALA A 303 -13.62 -0.32 2.05
N PRO A 304 -14.66 -1.08 1.72
CA PRO A 304 -15.18 -2.11 2.61
C PRO A 304 -14.13 -3.21 2.79
N ILE A 305 -13.98 -3.69 4.03
CA ILE A 305 -13.25 -4.90 4.32
C ILE A 305 -14.24 -6.03 4.10
N THR A 306 -14.26 -6.55 2.87
CA THR A 306 -15.00 -7.78 2.61
C THR A 306 -14.32 -8.91 3.36
N ALA A 307 -15.09 -9.77 4.02
CA ALA A 307 -14.55 -11.01 4.53
C ALA A 307 -14.02 -11.77 3.33
N PHE A 308 -12.69 -11.77 3.14
CA PHE A 308 -12.05 -12.49 2.07
C PHE A 308 -12.50 -13.94 2.21
N THR A 309 -13.38 -14.40 1.32
CA THR A 309 -13.55 -15.83 1.09
C THR A 309 -12.32 -16.22 0.30
N PRO A 310 -11.32 -16.90 0.91
CA PRO A 310 -10.22 -17.40 0.12
C PRO A 310 -10.81 -18.26 -0.99
N ILE A 311 -10.36 -18.05 -2.22
CA ILE A 311 -10.70 -18.90 -3.36
C ILE A 311 -10.04 -20.26 -3.09
N LEU A 312 -10.64 -21.03 -2.19
CA LEU A 312 -10.35 -22.42 -1.94
C LEU A 312 -11.59 -23.21 -2.34
N SER A 313 -11.83 -23.25 -3.64
CA SER A 313 -12.53 -24.37 -4.28
C SER A 313 -12.34 -24.31 -5.79
N GLU A 314 -11.17 -24.76 -6.27
CA GLU A 314 -11.13 -25.53 -7.53
C GLU A 314 -11.73 -26.93 -7.30
N ASP A 315 -12.91 -27.00 -6.67
CA ASP A 315 -13.61 -28.25 -6.41
C ASP A 315 -15.13 -28.03 -6.54
N SER A 316 -15.50 -27.46 -7.68
CA SER A 316 -16.81 -27.67 -8.27
C SER A 316 -16.65 -27.75 -9.79
N ALA A 317 -15.97 -28.80 -10.23
CA ALA A 317 -16.29 -29.43 -11.50
C ALA A 317 -17.68 -30.08 -11.36
N ASP A 318 -18.73 -29.25 -11.32
CA ASP A 318 -20.08 -29.69 -11.65
C ASP A 318 -20.34 -29.31 -13.10
N ASP A 319 -20.10 -30.30 -13.94
CA ASP A 319 -20.48 -30.39 -15.33
C ASP A 319 -22.01 -30.31 -15.43
N SER A 320 -22.57 -29.12 -15.69
CA SER A 320 -23.77 -29.00 -16.53
C SER A 320 -24.14 -27.55 -16.92
N SER A 321 -24.18 -27.37 -18.24
CA SER A 321 -25.12 -26.56 -19.03
C SER A 321 -25.16 -25.04 -18.89
N ASP A 322 -24.78 -24.39 -19.99
CA ASP A 322 -25.47 -23.27 -20.64
C ASP A 322 -26.00 -22.16 -19.71
N GLY A 323 -25.10 -21.26 -19.33
CA GLY A 323 -25.44 -19.96 -18.77
C GLY A 323 -24.29 -18.99 -19.00
N GLU A 324 -24.46 -18.08 -19.96
CA GLU A 324 -23.70 -16.83 -20.05
C GLU A 324 -23.94 -16.02 -18.78
N ASP A 325 -23.14 -16.27 -17.75
CA ASP A 325 -22.98 -15.37 -16.63
C ASP A 325 -21.50 -15.41 -16.24
N GLY A 326 -20.72 -14.59 -16.95
CA GLY A 326 -19.35 -14.29 -16.53
C GLY A 326 -19.48 -13.57 -15.21
N GLY A 327 -19.34 -14.32 -14.11
CA GLY A 327 -19.42 -13.80 -12.75
C GLY A 327 -18.58 -12.53 -12.65
N GLU A 328 -19.27 -11.41 -12.58
CA GLU A 328 -18.70 -10.11 -12.30
C GLU A 328 -18.04 -10.27 -10.93
N THR A 329 -16.70 -10.37 -10.93
CA THR A 329 -15.94 -10.25 -9.70
C THR A 329 -16.39 -8.93 -9.09
N ASP A 330 -17.06 -8.97 -7.94
CA ASP A 330 -17.44 -7.79 -7.16
C ASP A 330 -16.15 -7.01 -6.90
N SER A 331 -15.81 -6.10 -7.81
CA SER A 331 -14.64 -5.27 -7.73
C SER A 331 -14.85 -4.40 -6.51
N VAL A 332 -13.99 -4.54 -5.50
CA VAL A 332 -14.11 -3.75 -4.28
C VAL A 332 -14.10 -2.27 -4.66
N GLU A 333 -15.23 -1.59 -4.48
CA GLU A 333 -15.38 -0.19 -4.86
C GLU A 333 -14.74 0.71 -3.79
N TRP A 334 -13.62 1.33 -4.16
CA TRP A 334 -13.02 2.41 -3.40
C TRP A 334 -13.85 3.68 -3.53
N THR A 335 -13.99 4.44 -2.45
CA THR A 335 -14.59 5.78 -2.52
C THR A 335 -13.72 6.74 -3.32
N ALA A 336 -14.33 7.78 -3.89
CA ALA A 336 -13.58 8.89 -4.47
C ALA A 336 -12.61 9.52 -3.43
N PRO A 337 -11.39 9.93 -3.85
CA PRO A 337 -10.45 10.60 -2.96
C PRO A 337 -11.04 11.87 -2.36
N ARG A 338 -10.90 12.02 -1.05
CA ARG A 338 -11.23 13.25 -0.32
C ARG A 338 -10.00 13.80 0.39
N PRO A 339 -9.90 15.12 0.60
CA PRO A 339 -8.86 15.66 1.47
C PRO A 339 -8.90 15.01 2.86
N ILE A 340 -7.73 14.78 3.43
CA ILE A 340 -7.57 14.43 4.84
C ILE A 340 -8.04 15.63 5.66
N THR A 341 -8.87 15.41 6.68
CA THR A 341 -9.38 16.49 7.53
C THR A 341 -8.29 17.04 8.44
N LEU A 342 -8.50 18.23 9.02
CA LEU A 342 -7.53 18.81 9.94
C LEU A 342 -7.34 17.93 11.19
N ASP A 343 -8.42 17.40 11.76
CA ASP A 343 -8.35 16.52 12.93
C ASP A 343 -7.59 15.22 12.60
N GLU A 344 -7.79 14.68 11.39
CA GLU A 344 -7.02 13.54 10.92
C GLU A 344 -5.52 13.89 10.84
N LEU A 345 -5.15 15.00 10.20
CA LEU A 345 -3.75 15.43 10.04
C LEU A 345 -3.06 15.66 11.40
N THR A 346 -3.72 16.35 12.34
CA THR A 346 -3.16 16.61 13.67
C THR A 346 -2.88 15.30 14.43
N ALA A 347 -3.69 14.26 14.23
CA ALA A 347 -3.45 12.94 14.84
C ALA A 347 -2.22 12.21 14.26
N PHE A 348 -1.67 12.68 13.14
CA PHE A 348 -0.43 12.14 12.54
C PHE A 348 0.82 12.95 12.89
N GLU A 349 0.71 14.15 13.46
CA GLU A 349 1.86 14.99 13.83
C GLU A 349 2.93 14.23 14.66
N PRO A 350 2.58 13.36 15.63
CA PRO A 350 3.60 12.63 16.38
C PRO A 350 4.46 11.67 15.54
N VAL A 351 3.99 11.25 14.36
CA VAL A 351 4.74 10.39 13.43
C VAL A 351 5.98 11.10 12.88
N GLU A 352 5.98 12.43 12.81
CA GLU A 352 7.16 13.21 12.40
C GLU A 352 8.34 13.05 13.37
N ASN A 353 8.07 12.66 14.62
CA ASN A 353 9.12 12.42 15.64
C ASN A 353 9.75 11.01 15.54
N VAL A 354 9.31 10.17 14.61
CA VAL A 354 9.92 8.84 14.40
C VAL A 354 11.25 9.00 13.67
N SER A 355 12.31 8.45 14.25
CA SER A 355 13.67 8.56 13.71
C SER A 355 13.84 7.86 12.35
N THR A 356 14.73 8.40 11.51
CA THR A 356 15.21 7.78 10.25
C THR A 356 16.17 6.61 10.44
N ASP A 357 16.50 6.25 11.67
CA ASP A 357 17.12 4.95 11.98
C ASP A 357 16.07 3.81 11.85
N VAL A 358 14.80 4.15 12.09
CA VAL A 358 13.63 3.27 11.97
C VAL A 358 13.01 3.42 10.58
N LEU A 359 12.72 4.65 10.18
CA LEU A 359 12.12 4.98 8.89
C LEU A 359 13.17 5.07 7.77
N ASN A 360 12.74 4.97 6.52
CA ASN A 360 13.59 5.21 5.36
C ASN A 360 13.95 6.71 5.22
N TYR A 361 13.05 7.59 5.65
CA TYR A 361 13.17 9.06 5.62
C TYR A 361 12.17 9.68 6.60
N GLU A 362 12.38 10.96 6.94
CA GLU A 362 11.47 11.74 7.80
C GLU A 362 10.10 11.86 7.12
N VAL A 363 9.03 11.71 7.90
CA VAL A 363 7.66 11.88 7.41
C VAL A 363 7.30 13.35 7.54
N ASP A 364 6.82 13.97 6.46
CA ASP A 364 6.29 15.33 6.44
C ASP A 364 4.76 15.28 6.36
N VAL A 365 4.07 15.51 7.48
CA VAL A 365 2.61 15.45 7.52
C VAL A 365 2.05 16.77 6.95
N PRO A 366 1.10 16.72 6.00
CA PRO A 366 0.49 17.93 5.49
C PRO A 366 -0.11 18.79 6.61
N GLN A 367 0.27 20.07 6.65
CA GLN A 367 -0.15 20.98 7.73
C GLN A 367 -1.57 21.53 7.55
N GLN A 368 -2.15 21.35 6.36
CA GLN A 368 -3.52 21.75 6.03
C GLN A 368 -4.18 20.74 5.09
N PRO A 369 -5.50 20.56 5.17
CA PRO A 369 -6.25 19.79 4.18
C PRO A 369 -5.95 20.27 2.76
N ALA A 370 -5.75 19.32 1.85
CA ALA A 370 -5.57 19.64 0.44
C ALA A 370 -6.79 20.39 -0.11
N ASN A 371 -6.56 21.33 -1.03
CA ASN A 371 -7.65 21.99 -1.73
C ASN A 371 -8.29 20.99 -2.71
N PRO A 372 -9.61 20.73 -2.66
CA PRO A 372 -10.27 19.76 -3.55
C PRO A 372 -10.03 20.00 -5.05
N VAL A 373 -9.69 21.23 -5.44
CA VAL A 373 -9.39 21.61 -6.83
C VAL A 373 -7.98 21.16 -7.27
N ASP A 374 -7.11 20.78 -6.32
CA ASP A 374 -5.75 20.33 -6.58
C ASP A 374 -5.68 18.82 -6.90
N LEU A 375 -6.82 18.11 -6.88
CA LEU A 375 -6.88 16.81 -7.52
C LEU A 375 -6.48 16.99 -8.98
N PRO A 376 -5.43 16.32 -9.48
CA PRO A 376 -5.10 16.40 -10.89
C PRO A 376 -6.35 16.05 -11.69
N ALA A 377 -6.73 16.89 -12.66
CA ALA A 377 -7.93 16.73 -13.48
C ALA A 377 -7.98 15.42 -14.32
N VAL A 378 -7.05 14.52 -14.08
CA VAL A 378 -6.95 13.18 -14.63
C VAL A 378 -7.47 12.23 -13.55
N LEU A 379 -8.78 11.90 -13.60
CA LEU A 379 -9.52 10.88 -12.83
C LEU A 379 -10.83 11.38 -12.18
N ILE A 380 -11.62 12.16 -12.93
CA ILE A 380 -13.07 12.18 -12.72
C ILE A 380 -13.72 11.78 -14.04
N ASP A 381 -13.80 10.47 -14.29
CA ASP A 381 -14.92 9.93 -15.05
C ASP A 381 -15.62 8.88 -14.18
N ILE A 382 -16.30 9.39 -13.16
CA ILE A 382 -17.31 8.63 -12.43
C ILE A 382 -18.65 9.12 -12.97
N ARG A 383 -19.06 8.53 -14.09
CA ARG A 383 -20.44 8.45 -14.58
C ARG A 383 -21.25 9.75 -14.47
N GLU A 384 -20.96 10.74 -15.31
CA GLU A 384 -22.01 11.65 -15.78
C GLU A 384 -21.61 12.34 -17.08
N ASN A 385 -22.24 11.89 -18.17
CA ASN A 385 -22.18 12.50 -19.49
C ASN A 385 -22.82 13.91 -19.43
N THR A 386 -22.03 14.92 -19.07
CA THR A 386 -22.37 16.33 -19.30
C THR A 386 -21.15 17.10 -19.74
N GLU A 387 -21.22 17.70 -20.93
CA GLU A 387 -20.17 18.52 -21.55
C GLU A 387 -19.57 19.55 -20.58
N VAL A 388 -18.26 19.49 -20.38
CA VAL A 388 -17.52 20.57 -19.71
C VAL A 388 -17.36 21.73 -20.68
N VAL A 389 -18.08 22.81 -20.43
CA VAL A 389 -17.83 24.13 -21.03
C VAL A 389 -16.52 24.67 -20.45
N THR A 390 -15.52 24.85 -21.31
CA THR A 390 -14.24 25.49 -20.96
C THR A 390 -14.45 26.97 -20.65
N ALA A 391 -14.12 27.40 -19.42
CA ALA A 391 -13.98 28.82 -19.12
C ALA A 391 -12.59 29.31 -19.55
N ASP A 392 -12.58 30.05 -20.65
CA ASP A 392 -11.41 30.74 -21.18
C ASP A 392 -11.05 31.93 -20.27
N THR A 393 -9.75 32.11 -20.04
CA THR A 393 -9.14 33.11 -19.17
C THR A 393 -9.32 34.52 -19.73
N VAL A 394 -9.79 35.49 -18.93
CA VAL A 394 -9.67 36.93 -19.25
C VAL A 394 -9.03 37.70 -18.09
N ASP A 395 -7.85 38.23 -18.40
CA ASP A 395 -7.01 39.20 -17.70
C ASP A 395 -7.73 40.56 -17.49
N PRO A 396 -7.79 41.12 -16.27
CA PRO A 396 -8.41 42.42 -16.05
C PRO A 396 -7.38 43.52 -15.82
N THR A 397 -6.83 44.12 -16.89
CA THR A 397 -6.33 45.50 -16.82
C THR A 397 -6.37 46.20 -18.20
N VAL A 398 -7.12 47.32 -18.28
CA VAL A 398 -6.73 48.64 -18.85
C VAL A 398 -7.98 49.48 -19.23
N ILE A 399 -8.30 50.43 -18.33
CA ILE A 399 -8.57 51.88 -18.51
C ILE A 399 -9.63 52.42 -19.50
N ASP A 400 -10.61 53.11 -18.90
CA ASP A 400 -11.35 54.36 -19.19
C ASP A 400 -11.66 54.87 -20.62
N ASP A 401 -12.90 55.37 -20.68
CA ASP A 401 -13.47 56.49 -21.43
C ASP A 401 -13.38 56.49 -22.97
N VAL A 402 -14.54 56.40 -23.63
CA VAL A 402 -15.09 57.47 -24.51
C VAL A 402 -16.59 57.24 -24.73
N VAL A 403 -17.39 58.26 -24.42
CA VAL A 403 -18.80 58.46 -24.77
C VAL A 403 -18.96 58.74 -26.27
N VAL A 404 -19.87 58.05 -26.98
CA VAL A 404 -20.67 58.66 -28.06
C VAL A 404 -22.07 58.02 -28.16
N ASN A 405 -23.07 58.90 -28.14
CA ASN A 405 -24.49 58.67 -28.41
C ASN A 405 -24.78 57.87 -29.70
N ASP A 406 -25.73 56.95 -29.61
CA ASP A 406 -26.63 56.59 -30.71
C ASP A 406 -28.06 56.90 -30.26
N GLY A 407 -28.68 57.83 -30.99
CA GLY A 407 -30.09 58.09 -30.93
C GLY A 407 -30.77 57.59 -32.20
N SER A 408 -31.89 56.93 -31.96
CA SER A 408 -33.18 57.21 -32.58
C SER A 408 -33.69 56.24 -33.65
N ASP A 409 -34.95 55.85 -33.37
CA ASP A 409 -36.05 55.61 -34.31
C ASP A 409 -36.13 54.24 -35.01
N ASP A 410 -37.27 53.55 -35.14
CA ASP A 410 -38.64 53.71 -34.62
C ASP A 410 -39.44 52.45 -35.09
N VAL A 411 -40.61 52.22 -34.48
CA VAL A 411 -41.80 51.51 -35.01
C VAL A 411 -41.97 49.98 -34.92
N ARG A 412 -42.71 49.61 -33.85
CA ARG A 412 -43.98 48.84 -33.75
C ARG A 412 -44.13 47.39 -34.26
N GLY A 413 -44.62 46.58 -33.29
CA GLY A 413 -45.83 45.75 -33.37
C GLY A 413 -45.53 44.26 -33.65
N GLY A 414 -45.87 43.27 -32.82
CA GLY A 414 -46.90 43.17 -31.78
C GLY A 414 -47.82 42.00 -32.12
N THR A 415 -47.83 40.97 -31.25
CA THR A 415 -48.98 40.09 -30.88
C THR A 415 -49.54 39.18 -32.03
N THR A 416 -49.87 37.89 -31.94
CA THR A 416 -49.99 36.87 -30.88
C THR A 416 -50.61 35.58 -31.50
N ILE A 417 -50.32 34.40 -30.91
CA ILE A 417 -51.08 33.11 -30.79
C ILE A 417 -51.86 32.52 -32.00
N ASN A 418 -51.60 31.24 -32.34
CA ASN A 418 -52.43 30.10 -31.90
C ASN A 418 -51.98 28.75 -32.47
N ASN A 419 -52.11 27.74 -31.62
CA ASN A 419 -52.07 26.29 -31.89
C ASN A 419 -53.17 25.87 -32.86
N ASP A 420 -52.93 24.76 -33.59
CA ASP A 420 -53.98 23.75 -33.82
C ASP A 420 -53.38 22.40 -34.27
N ASP A 421 -54.02 21.35 -33.77
CA ASP A 421 -53.74 19.92 -33.90
C ASP A 421 -54.03 19.32 -35.30
N GLY A 422 -53.48 18.14 -35.57
CA GLY A 422 -53.89 17.33 -36.73
C GLY A 422 -53.17 15.97 -36.88
N ASP A 423 -53.75 14.94 -36.28
CA ASP A 423 -53.45 13.50 -36.40
C ASP A 423 -53.90 12.91 -37.77
N SER A 424 -53.20 11.90 -38.32
CA SER A 424 -53.74 10.73 -39.08
C SER A 424 -52.70 9.82 -39.78
N LYS A 425 -52.59 8.57 -39.30
CA LYS A 425 -52.71 7.25 -40.00
C LYS A 425 -51.73 6.74 -41.10
N HIS A 426 -51.07 5.60 -40.76
CA HIS A 426 -51.16 4.20 -41.28
C HIS A 426 -50.62 3.74 -42.68
N GLU A 427 -50.14 2.46 -42.66
CA GLU A 427 -49.78 1.48 -43.74
C GLU A 427 -48.39 1.61 -44.41
N SER A 428 -47.65 0.58 -44.88
CA SER A 428 -47.46 -0.89 -44.66
C SER A 428 -46.37 -1.36 -45.67
N ALA A 429 -45.80 -2.56 -45.47
CA ALA A 429 -44.96 -3.39 -46.38
C ALA A 429 -43.47 -3.00 -46.58
N GLY A 430 -42.51 -3.93 -46.72
CA GLY A 430 -42.60 -5.38 -46.88
C GLY A 430 -41.23 -6.08 -46.89
N ASP A 431 -41.31 -7.41 -46.92
CA ASP A 431 -40.24 -8.42 -46.94
C ASP A 431 -39.19 -8.25 -48.05
N ASN A 432 -37.98 -8.78 -47.82
CA ASN A 432 -37.43 -9.78 -48.74
C ASN A 432 -36.30 -10.64 -48.12
N ASP A 433 -36.57 -11.93 -48.20
CA ASP A 433 -35.75 -13.12 -48.00
C ASP A 433 -34.87 -13.43 -49.24
N SER A 434 -33.74 -14.13 -49.04
CA SER A 434 -33.16 -15.07 -50.01
C SER A 434 -31.91 -15.76 -49.44
N SER A 435 -32.08 -17.02 -48.99
CA SER A 435 -31.47 -18.28 -49.50
C SER A 435 -30.14 -18.20 -50.31
N ASP A 436 -29.21 -19.17 -50.31
CA ASP A 436 -29.42 -20.62 -50.32
C ASP A 436 -28.12 -21.47 -50.13
N THR A 437 -28.28 -22.59 -49.41
CA THR A 437 -27.71 -23.97 -49.48
C THR A 437 -26.27 -24.37 -49.86
N THR A 438 -25.75 -25.38 -49.10
CA THR A 438 -25.37 -26.79 -49.45
C THR A 438 -24.04 -27.20 -48.80
N ASP A 439 -23.70 -28.45 -48.43
CA ASP A 439 -24.37 -29.70 -48.05
C ASP A 439 -23.24 -30.68 -47.59
N SER A 440 -23.51 -31.50 -46.56
CA SER A 440 -22.98 -32.85 -46.19
C SER A 440 -21.49 -33.31 -46.34
N ASN A 441 -20.95 -33.89 -45.25
CA ASN A 441 -20.23 -35.21 -45.12
C ASN A 441 -19.60 -35.37 -43.71
N ASP A 442 -19.94 -36.38 -42.89
CA ASP A 442 -19.45 -37.79 -42.83
C ASP A 442 -18.07 -37.97 -42.15
N GLY A 443 -17.96 -38.95 -41.24
CA GLY A 443 -16.67 -39.56 -40.86
C GLY A 443 -16.34 -39.66 -39.37
N SER A 444 -16.62 -40.84 -38.81
CA SER A 444 -16.06 -41.46 -37.58
C SER A 444 -14.53 -41.51 -37.50
N ASP A 445 -13.93 -41.46 -36.29
CA ASP A 445 -13.11 -42.59 -35.79
C ASP A 445 -12.70 -42.46 -34.31
N SER A 446 -12.62 -43.63 -33.67
CA SER A 446 -12.09 -43.92 -32.34
C SER A 446 -10.57 -44.08 -32.35
N ASP A 447 -9.85 -43.71 -31.27
CA ASP A 447 -8.84 -44.62 -30.73
C ASP A 447 -8.44 -44.33 -29.27
N THR A 448 -8.22 -45.44 -28.59
CA THR A 448 -7.72 -45.68 -27.24
C THR A 448 -6.20 -45.50 -27.13
N GLY A 449 -5.69 -45.17 -25.93
CA GLY A 449 -4.25 -45.09 -25.69
C GLY A 449 -3.86 -44.93 -24.22
N GLU A 450 -4.01 -46.02 -23.47
CA GLU A 450 -3.49 -46.20 -22.11
C GLU A 450 -1.98 -46.49 -22.16
N THR A 451 -1.15 -45.75 -21.40
CA THR A 451 0.22 -46.19 -21.05
C THR A 451 0.60 -45.81 -19.62
N THR A 452 1.01 -46.85 -18.89
CA THR A 452 1.50 -46.93 -17.50
C THR A 452 3.02 -46.70 -17.41
N TYR A 453 3.55 -46.71 -16.17
CA TYR A 453 4.95 -46.70 -15.66
C TYR A 453 5.38 -45.34 -15.06
N GLY A 454 5.96 -45.24 -13.87
CA GLY A 454 6.40 -46.22 -12.87
C GLY A 454 7.31 -45.53 -11.85
N ASN A 455 7.04 -45.73 -10.56
CA ASN A 455 7.82 -45.21 -9.43
C ASN A 455 9.21 -45.86 -9.33
N ALA A 456 10.22 -45.08 -8.93
CA ALA A 456 11.49 -45.59 -8.40
C ALA A 456 11.96 -44.72 -7.22
N GLU A 457 12.06 -45.37 -6.06
CA GLU A 457 12.72 -44.91 -4.83
C GLU A 457 14.25 -44.76 -5.04
N TYR A 458 14.88 -43.86 -4.29
CA TYR A 458 16.33 -43.96 -4.06
C TYR A 458 16.70 -43.70 -2.60
N SER A 459 17.54 -44.61 -2.09
CA SER A 459 17.92 -44.79 -0.70
C SER A 459 19.25 -44.11 -0.36
N ALA A 460 19.44 -43.83 0.92
CA ALA A 460 20.58 -43.15 1.53
C ALA A 460 21.85 -44.02 1.63
N VAL A 461 23.03 -43.39 1.57
CA VAL A 461 24.30 -43.98 2.08
C VAL A 461 25.16 -42.90 2.74
N ASN A 462 25.53 -43.18 4.00
CA ASN A 462 26.48 -42.51 4.88
C ASN A 462 27.89 -43.15 4.74
N PRO A 463 28.98 -42.41 4.96
CA PRO A 463 30.13 -43.02 5.63
C PRO A 463 30.75 -42.19 6.78
N ASN A 464 31.11 -42.95 7.81
CA ASN A 464 31.70 -42.59 9.10
C ASN A 464 33.09 -41.91 9.06
N ASN A 465 33.24 -40.90 9.93
CA ASN A 465 34.18 -40.78 11.07
C ASN A 465 35.57 -41.46 11.01
N SER A 466 36.63 -40.65 11.14
CA SER A 466 37.92 -41.07 11.69
C SER A 466 38.55 -40.01 12.60
N SER A 467 38.91 -40.47 13.80
CA SER A 467 39.51 -39.79 14.96
C SER A 467 41.00 -39.38 14.83
N GLY A 468 41.43 -38.37 15.62
CA GLY A 468 42.74 -38.41 16.30
C GLY A 468 43.53 -37.10 16.52
N ARG A 469 43.62 -36.66 17.80
CA ARG A 469 44.70 -35.91 18.52
C ARG A 469 45.96 -35.53 17.71
N GLY A 470 46.56 -34.34 17.76
CA GLY A 470 46.82 -33.39 18.86
C GLY A 470 48.24 -33.55 19.42
N THR A 471 49.17 -32.60 19.15
CA THR A 471 50.22 -32.04 20.06
C THR A 471 51.26 -31.11 19.37
N THR A 472 51.40 -29.90 19.93
CA THR A 472 52.60 -29.06 20.23
C THR A 472 53.60 -28.60 19.14
N ALA A 473 53.78 -27.28 19.00
CA ALA A 473 54.87 -26.46 19.59
C ALA A 473 55.16 -25.21 18.73
N GLY A 474 55.21 -24.03 19.35
CA GLY A 474 55.58 -22.74 18.73
C GLY A 474 54.91 -21.57 19.43
#